data_AF-A0A855K6S3-F1
#
_entry.id   AF-A0A855K6S3-F1
#
_cell.length_a   1.000
_cell.length_b   1.000
_cell.length_c   1.000
_cell.angle_alpha   90.00
_cell.angle_beta   90.00
_cell.angle_gamma   90.00
#
_symmetry.space_group_name_H-M   'P 1'
#
loop_
_entity.id
_entity.type
_entity.pdbx_description
1 polymer ?
#
loop_
_entity_poly.entity_id
_entity_poly.type
_entity_poly.pdbx_seq_one_letter_code
_entity_poly.pdbx_strand_id
1 'polypeptide(L)'
;MRRSSRGFGLIELLIALALSLIVVLGVAQIFIAAKNTYISQNAAAAMQEDARFVLSKMIQEIRMVGMFGCLGTITDSSTGGSFAASQITPISWDNANQKLTLVAADVGAGGGAPAWTVVSDCRNTATAYTNPPALTSGQLAFPIRRLIYSFSNNKIMMGSGPGTPAQFVLVDNVSAFSVLFGLANSATDVAASSYSANPSDPARIRSVRLTMTLYDPNSRVKNQTFTVVAALRNRLP
;
A
#
# COMPACT_ATOMS: atom_id res chain seq x y z
N MET A 1 10.39 -69.12 -45.51
CA MET A 1 10.37 -69.41 -44.06
C MET A 1 9.26 -68.59 -43.41
N ARG A 2 8.12 -69.18 -43.05
CA ARG A 2 7.05 -68.48 -42.32
C ARG A 2 7.40 -68.49 -40.83
N ARG A 3 7.69 -67.32 -40.25
CA ARG A 3 7.80 -67.18 -38.78
C ARG A 3 6.44 -67.52 -38.16
N SER A 4 6.42 -68.49 -37.26
CA SER A 4 5.29 -68.74 -36.39
C SER A 4 5.15 -67.54 -35.46
N SER A 5 4.08 -66.78 -35.60
CA SER A 5 3.69 -65.77 -34.62
C SER A 5 3.27 -66.51 -33.35
N ARG A 6 4.08 -66.40 -32.28
CA ARG A 6 3.67 -66.84 -30.95
C ARG A 6 2.52 -65.91 -30.53
N GLY A 7 1.30 -66.44 -30.44
CA GLY A 7 0.14 -65.65 -30.03
C GLY A 7 0.31 -65.14 -28.60
N PHE A 8 -0.13 -63.91 -28.34
CA PHE A 8 -0.13 -63.32 -27.00
C PHE A 8 -0.96 -64.16 -26.04
N GLY A 9 -0.39 -64.53 -24.90
CA GLY A 9 -1.12 -65.19 -23.83
C GLY A 9 -2.04 -64.20 -23.12
N LEU A 10 -3.19 -64.68 -22.63
CA LEU A 10 -4.10 -63.88 -21.78
C LEU A 10 -3.36 -63.27 -20.57
N ILE A 11 -2.35 -63.99 -20.05
CA ILE A 11 -1.46 -63.55 -18.97
C ILE A 11 -0.60 -62.36 -19.41
N GLU A 12 -0.04 -62.35 -20.62
CA GLU A 12 0.77 -61.22 -21.12
C GLU A 12 -0.08 -59.96 -21.30
N LEU A 13 -1.34 -60.11 -21.77
CA LEU A 13 -2.29 -59.00 -21.85
C LEU A 13 -2.61 -58.43 -20.46
N LEU A 14 -2.87 -59.29 -19.48
CA LEU A 14 -3.16 -58.87 -18.10
C LEU A 14 -1.96 -58.14 -17.47
N ILE A 15 -0.73 -58.63 -17.70
CA ILE A 15 0.48 -57.97 -17.23
C ILE A 15 0.66 -56.61 -17.90
N ALA A 16 0.47 -56.51 -19.22
CA ALA A 16 0.59 -55.25 -19.95
C ALA A 16 -0.43 -54.20 -19.49
N LEU A 17 -1.68 -54.61 -19.23
CA LEU A 17 -2.72 -53.74 -18.67
C LEU A 17 -2.38 -53.29 -17.26
N ALA A 18 -1.92 -54.20 -16.41
CA ALA A 18 -1.51 -53.89 -15.03
C ALA A 18 -0.36 -52.87 -15.00
N LEU A 19 0.68 -53.07 -15.82
CA LEU A 19 1.81 -52.14 -15.93
C LEU A 19 1.37 -50.79 -16.49
N SER A 20 0.52 -50.77 -17.52
CA SER A 20 -0.01 -49.52 -18.09
C SER A 20 -0.80 -48.73 -17.04
N LEU A 21 -1.62 -49.41 -16.24
CA LEU A 21 -2.38 -48.78 -15.16
C LEU A 21 -1.46 -48.16 -14.11
N ILE A 22 -0.42 -48.88 -13.69
CA ILE A 22 0.58 -48.37 -12.73
C ILE A 22 1.25 -47.10 -13.26
N VAL A 23 1.65 -47.09 -14.52
CA VAL A 23 2.29 -45.92 -15.16
C VAL A 23 1.32 -44.73 -15.21
N VAL A 24 0.07 -44.95 -15.64
CA VAL A 24 -0.95 -43.89 -15.69
C VAL A 24 -1.21 -43.31 -14.30
N LEU A 25 -1.30 -44.14 -13.27
CA LEU A 25 -1.46 -43.69 -11.89
C LEU A 25 -0.26 -42.85 -11.42
N GLY A 26 0.96 -43.27 -11.74
CA GLY A 26 2.18 -42.51 -11.44
C GLY A 26 2.19 -41.13 -12.10
N VAL A 27 1.87 -41.07 -13.41
CA VAL A 27 1.79 -39.80 -14.15
C VAL A 27 0.69 -38.90 -13.61
N ALA A 28 -0.48 -39.46 -13.27
CA ALA A 28 -1.59 -38.70 -12.69
C ALA A 28 -1.20 -38.07 -11.35
N GLN A 29 -0.48 -38.79 -10.48
CA GLN A 29 0.02 -38.23 -9.22
C GLN A 29 0.98 -37.06 -9.43
N ILE A 30 1.92 -37.19 -10.38
CA ILE A 30 2.85 -36.11 -10.73
C ILE A 30 2.08 -34.89 -11.23
N PHE A 31 1.10 -35.09 -12.10
CA PHE A 31 0.28 -33.99 -12.63
C PHE A 31 -0.53 -33.29 -11.54
N ILE A 32 -1.14 -34.04 -10.62
CA ILE A 32 -1.88 -33.48 -9.46
C ILE A 32 -0.93 -32.68 -8.56
N ALA A 33 0.24 -33.21 -8.25
CA ALA A 33 1.25 -32.52 -7.45
C ALA A 33 1.73 -31.22 -8.12
N ALA A 34 1.99 -31.27 -9.43
CA ALA A 34 2.38 -30.10 -10.22
C ALA A 34 1.28 -29.04 -10.25
N LYS A 35 0.02 -29.44 -10.46
CA LYS A 35 -1.14 -28.53 -10.43
C LYS A 35 -1.32 -27.86 -9.07
N ASN A 36 -1.21 -28.62 -7.98
CA ASN A 36 -1.33 -28.07 -6.62
C ASN A 36 -0.21 -27.07 -6.32
N THR A 37 1.02 -27.39 -6.76
CA THR A 37 2.18 -26.49 -6.65
C THR A 37 1.95 -25.21 -7.43
N TYR A 38 1.48 -25.31 -8.68
CA TYR A 38 1.17 -24.16 -9.52
C TYR A 38 0.13 -23.24 -8.89
N ILE A 39 -0.96 -23.78 -8.35
CA ILE A 39 -2.01 -22.98 -7.71
C ILE A 39 -1.46 -22.28 -6.45
N SER A 40 -0.66 -22.96 -5.63
CA SER A 40 -0.02 -22.36 -4.45
C SER A 40 0.95 -21.24 -4.83
N GLN A 41 1.77 -21.44 -5.88
CA GLN A 41 2.67 -20.41 -6.40
C GLN A 41 1.90 -19.19 -6.92
N ASN A 42 0.80 -19.40 -7.65
CA ASN A 42 -0.02 -18.32 -8.16
C ASN A 42 -0.69 -17.51 -7.02
N ALA A 43 -1.17 -18.19 -5.97
CA ALA A 43 -1.71 -17.52 -4.79
C ALA A 43 -0.64 -16.71 -4.05
N ALA A 44 0.59 -17.23 -3.94
CA ALA A 44 1.71 -16.51 -3.34
C ALA A 44 2.10 -15.27 -4.16
N ALA A 45 2.12 -15.39 -5.49
CA ALA A 45 2.41 -14.27 -6.38
C ALA A 45 1.35 -13.16 -6.29
N ALA A 46 0.07 -13.53 -6.22
CA ALA A 46 -1.02 -12.58 -6.02
C ALA A 46 -0.87 -11.79 -4.71
N MET A 47 -0.59 -12.47 -3.59
CA MET A 47 -0.34 -11.80 -2.30
C MET A 47 0.86 -10.84 -2.36
N GLN A 48 1.94 -11.22 -3.05
CA GLN A 48 3.10 -10.34 -3.22
C GLN A 48 2.77 -9.11 -4.06
N GLU A 49 1.98 -9.27 -5.12
CA GLU A 49 1.56 -8.14 -5.96
C GLU A 49 0.65 -7.17 -5.20
N ASP A 50 -0.32 -7.69 -4.44
CA ASP A 50 -1.20 -6.90 -3.58
C ASP A 50 -0.39 -6.10 -2.55
N ALA A 51 0.56 -6.76 -1.87
CA ALA A 51 1.46 -6.09 -0.93
C ALA A 51 2.33 -5.04 -1.62
N ARG A 52 2.91 -5.35 -2.78
CA ARG A 52 3.74 -4.44 -3.56
C ARG A 52 2.96 -3.20 -3.97
N PHE A 53 1.73 -3.36 -4.44
CA PHE A 53 0.86 -2.27 -4.84
C PHE A 53 0.52 -1.35 -3.67
N VAL A 54 -0.04 -1.90 -2.58
CA VAL A 54 -0.51 -1.13 -1.42
C VAL A 54 0.65 -0.39 -0.74
N LEU A 55 1.75 -1.10 -0.48
CA LEU A 55 2.90 -0.52 0.21
C LEU A 55 3.60 0.53 -0.66
N SER A 56 3.73 0.31 -1.97
CA SER A 56 4.32 1.31 -2.88
C SER A 56 3.47 2.58 -2.95
N LYS A 57 2.14 2.43 -3.01
CA LYS A 57 1.21 3.57 -2.99
C LYS A 57 1.35 4.38 -1.70
N MET A 58 1.33 3.72 -0.54
CA MET A 58 1.51 4.39 0.76
C MET A 58 2.90 5.06 0.86
N ILE A 59 3.97 4.41 0.41
CA ILE A 59 5.33 5.00 0.39
C ILE A 59 5.35 6.27 -0.45
N GLN A 60 4.75 6.26 -1.64
CA GLN A 60 4.70 7.41 -2.54
C GLN A 60 4.02 8.61 -1.86
N GLU A 61 2.91 8.38 -1.17
CA GLU A 61 2.16 9.43 -0.48
C GLU A 61 2.88 9.91 0.78
N ILE A 62 3.47 9.01 1.57
CA ILE A 62 4.29 9.34 2.75
C ILE A 62 5.48 10.23 2.35
N ARG A 63 6.10 9.97 1.20
CA ARG A 63 7.20 10.81 0.69
C ARG A 63 6.77 12.23 0.34
N MET A 64 5.49 12.46 0.07
CA MET A 64 4.93 13.77 -0.28
C MET A 64 4.26 14.47 0.90
N VAL A 65 4.17 13.82 2.07
CA VAL A 65 3.63 14.41 3.30
C VAL A 65 4.37 15.69 3.63
N GLY A 66 3.63 16.74 4.00
CA GLY A 66 4.19 18.05 4.36
C GLY A 66 4.73 18.86 3.18
N MET A 67 4.61 18.37 1.94
CA MET A 67 4.86 19.19 0.74
C MET A 67 3.62 20.04 0.46
N PHE A 68 3.69 21.34 0.75
CA PHE A 68 2.56 22.26 0.56
C PHE A 68 2.80 23.35 -0.49
N GLY A 69 3.94 23.31 -1.18
CA GLY A 69 4.33 24.28 -2.18
C GLY A 69 5.75 24.77 -1.95
N CYS A 70 6.06 25.97 -2.44
CA CYS A 70 7.41 26.53 -2.39
C CYS A 70 7.74 27.28 -1.09
N LEU A 71 6.73 27.81 -0.40
CA LEU A 71 6.90 28.66 0.77
C LEU A 71 6.46 27.92 2.03
N GLY A 72 7.20 28.11 3.14
CA GLY A 72 6.88 27.48 4.43
C GLY A 72 5.68 28.13 5.14
N THR A 73 5.49 29.42 4.96
CA THR A 73 4.34 30.16 5.50
C THR A 73 3.23 30.19 4.47
N ILE A 74 2.05 29.69 4.86
CA ILE A 74 0.88 29.60 4.00
C ILE A 74 -0.29 30.23 4.75
N THR A 75 -0.96 31.20 4.13
CA THR A 75 -2.18 31.79 4.67
C THR A 75 -3.35 30.84 4.40
N ASP A 76 -4.13 30.53 5.42
CA ASP A 76 -5.31 29.67 5.26
C ASP A 76 -6.55 30.50 4.89
N SER A 77 -7.05 30.31 3.67
CA SER A 77 -8.32 30.84 3.18
C SER A 77 -9.30 29.70 2.82
N SER A 78 -9.06 28.50 3.35
CA SER A 78 -9.94 27.34 3.17
C SER A 78 -11.25 27.52 3.93
N THR A 79 -12.29 26.82 3.48
CA THR A 79 -13.59 26.85 4.14
C THR A 79 -13.45 26.40 5.59
N GLY A 80 -13.83 27.28 6.53
CA GLY A 80 -13.75 27.04 7.96
C GLY A 80 -12.34 26.91 8.53
N GLY A 81 -11.28 27.35 7.82
CA GLY A 81 -9.90 27.21 8.30
C GLY A 81 -9.45 25.76 8.43
N SER A 82 -9.97 24.88 7.56
CA SER A 82 -9.78 23.42 7.63
C SER A 82 -8.36 22.96 7.25
N PHE A 83 -7.58 23.82 6.60
CA PHE A 83 -6.20 23.52 6.20
C PHE A 83 -5.21 23.71 7.35
N ALA A 84 -5.37 24.72 8.22
CA ALA A 84 -4.41 25.09 9.25
C ALA A 84 -3.99 23.90 10.16
N ALA A 85 -4.96 23.13 10.67
CA ALA A 85 -4.64 21.95 11.48
C ALA A 85 -3.91 20.86 10.67
N SER A 86 -4.28 20.68 9.40
CA SER A 86 -3.66 19.72 8.49
C SER A 86 -2.23 20.13 8.09
N GLN A 87 -1.91 21.42 8.14
CA GLN A 87 -0.57 21.94 7.92
C GLN A 87 0.35 21.66 9.12
N ILE A 88 -0.16 21.80 10.35
CA ILE A 88 0.61 21.57 11.59
C ILE A 88 0.83 20.07 11.82
N THR A 89 -0.19 19.24 11.60
CA THR A 89 -0.11 17.78 11.75
C THR A 89 -0.40 17.09 10.42
N PRO A 90 0.54 17.12 9.45
CA PRO A 90 0.34 16.57 8.12
C PRO A 90 0.37 15.04 8.09
N ILE A 91 0.76 14.41 9.19
CA ILE A 91 0.70 12.96 9.36
C ILE A 91 0.30 12.63 10.79
N SER A 92 -0.65 11.71 10.93
CA SER A 92 -1.09 11.24 12.24
C SER A 92 -1.55 9.78 12.18
N TRP A 93 -1.33 9.07 13.28
CA TRP A 93 -1.81 7.71 13.48
C TRP A 93 -2.75 7.67 14.68
N ASP A 94 -3.98 7.30 14.43
CA ASP A 94 -4.96 6.97 15.45
C ASP A 94 -4.89 5.46 15.70
N ASN A 95 -4.20 5.10 16.78
CA ASN A 95 -3.98 3.71 17.15
C ASN A 95 -5.27 3.00 17.60
N ALA A 96 -6.24 3.74 18.16
CA ALA A 96 -7.50 3.17 18.62
C ALA A 96 -8.39 2.74 17.44
N ASN A 97 -8.41 3.56 16.38
CA ASN A 97 -9.21 3.30 15.18
C ASN A 97 -8.40 2.74 14.00
N GLN A 98 -7.12 2.43 14.21
CA GLN A 98 -6.16 1.96 13.20
C GLN A 98 -6.19 2.81 11.92
N LYS A 99 -6.11 4.13 12.09
CA LYS A 99 -6.31 5.10 11.00
C LYS A 99 -5.08 5.99 10.83
N LEU A 100 -4.45 5.90 9.66
CA LEU A 100 -3.34 6.75 9.23
C LEU A 100 -3.89 7.89 8.38
N THR A 101 -3.70 9.13 8.82
CA THR A 101 -4.04 10.32 8.04
C THR A 101 -2.77 10.92 7.48
N LEU A 102 -2.75 11.19 6.17
CA LEU A 102 -1.65 11.82 5.44
C LEU A 102 -2.17 13.07 4.73
N VAL A 103 -1.42 14.17 4.82
CA VAL A 103 -1.66 15.41 4.09
C VAL A 103 -0.44 15.65 3.22
N ALA A 104 -0.64 15.52 1.91
CA ALA A 104 0.44 15.45 0.94
C ALA A 104 0.07 16.22 -0.33
N ALA A 105 1.07 16.77 -1.02
CA ALA A 105 0.86 17.24 -2.38
C ALA A 105 0.45 16.07 -3.29
N ASP A 106 -0.38 16.39 -4.28
CA ASP A 106 -0.78 15.44 -5.31
C ASP A 106 0.42 14.98 -6.15
N VAL A 107 0.35 13.75 -6.65
CA VAL A 107 1.37 13.16 -7.50
C VAL A 107 0.76 12.85 -8.87
N GLY A 108 1.09 13.70 -9.84
CA GLY A 108 0.56 13.63 -11.20
C GLY A 108 -0.81 14.32 -11.35
N ALA A 109 -1.41 14.17 -12.53
CA ALA A 109 -2.69 14.81 -12.90
C ALA A 109 -3.91 13.87 -12.84
N GLY A 110 -3.72 12.62 -12.38
CA GLY A 110 -4.70 11.55 -12.52
C GLY A 110 -5.51 11.19 -11.27
N GLY A 111 -5.32 11.89 -10.15
CA GLY A 111 -6.07 11.55 -8.95
C GLY A 111 -7.34 12.38 -8.75
N GLY A 112 -8.13 12.01 -7.74
CA GLY A 112 -9.39 12.70 -7.42
C GLY A 112 -9.21 14.15 -6.95
N ALA A 113 -10.34 14.86 -6.79
CA ALA A 113 -10.36 16.26 -6.38
C ALA A 113 -9.50 16.49 -5.11
N PRO A 114 -8.60 17.49 -5.12
CA PRO A 114 -7.79 17.80 -3.96
C PRO A 114 -8.67 18.32 -2.81
N ALA A 115 -8.21 18.12 -1.57
CA ALA A 115 -8.90 18.66 -0.40
C ALA A 115 -8.70 20.19 -0.31
N TRP A 116 -7.51 20.65 -0.70
CA TRP A 116 -7.16 22.07 -0.81
C TRP A 116 -6.25 22.29 -2.00
N THR A 117 -6.18 23.52 -2.49
CA THR A 117 -5.17 23.96 -3.45
C THR A 117 -4.43 25.15 -2.86
N VAL A 118 -3.11 25.04 -2.76
CA VAL A 118 -2.25 26.17 -2.38
C VAL A 118 -1.91 26.93 -3.65
N VAL A 119 -2.31 28.19 -3.72
CA VAL A 119 -1.95 29.11 -4.81
C VAL A 119 -0.81 29.98 -4.34
N SER A 120 0.29 30.01 -5.10
CA SER A 120 1.51 30.73 -4.71
C SER A 120 2.25 31.29 -5.91
N ASP A 121 2.89 32.44 -5.74
CA ASP A 121 3.88 32.98 -6.69
C ASP A 121 5.30 32.41 -6.46
N CYS A 122 5.44 31.50 -5.49
CA CYS A 122 6.71 30.91 -5.01
C CYS A 122 7.78 31.94 -4.63
N ARG A 123 7.39 33.20 -4.36
CA ARG A 123 8.30 34.29 -4.00
C ARG A 123 7.88 34.97 -2.71
N ASN A 124 6.63 35.41 -2.63
CA ASN A 124 6.14 36.26 -1.54
C ASN A 124 4.85 35.72 -0.90
N THR A 125 3.99 35.06 -1.68
CA THR A 125 2.63 34.73 -1.24
C THR A 125 2.33 33.25 -1.46
N ALA A 126 1.68 32.63 -0.48
CA ALA A 126 1.08 31.31 -0.60
C ALA A 126 -0.21 31.28 0.20
N THR A 127 -1.32 30.95 -0.45
CA THR A 127 -2.64 30.90 0.18
C THR A 127 -3.34 29.58 -0.14
N ALA A 128 -3.80 28.88 0.89
CA ALA A 128 -4.55 27.64 0.76
C ALA A 128 -6.05 27.92 0.58
N TYR A 129 -6.68 27.28 -0.40
CA TYR A 129 -8.11 27.40 -0.67
C TYR A 129 -8.77 26.03 -0.76
N THR A 130 -10.03 25.92 -0.34
CA THR A 130 -10.87 24.76 -0.71
C THR A 130 -11.31 24.88 -2.16
N ASN A 131 -11.73 26.08 -2.59
CA ASN A 131 -12.07 26.40 -3.97
C ASN A 131 -11.17 27.55 -4.43
N PRO A 132 -10.07 27.26 -5.15
CA PRO A 132 -9.12 28.29 -5.54
C PRO A 132 -9.72 29.25 -6.57
N PRO A 133 -9.35 30.54 -6.56
CA PRO A 133 -9.68 31.47 -7.63
C PRO A 133 -8.92 31.10 -8.93
N ALA A 134 -9.32 31.72 -10.05
CA ALA A 134 -8.56 31.62 -11.29
C ALA A 134 -7.12 32.13 -11.09
N LEU A 135 -6.15 31.37 -11.58
CA LEU A 135 -4.74 31.73 -11.47
C LEU A 135 -4.44 32.98 -12.28
N THR A 136 -3.67 33.89 -11.68
CA THR A 136 -3.12 35.07 -12.36
C THR A 136 -1.70 34.77 -12.87
N SER A 137 -1.18 35.62 -13.78
CA SER A 137 0.16 35.43 -14.35
C SER A 137 1.22 35.36 -13.25
N GLY A 138 2.05 34.31 -13.29
CA GLY A 138 3.10 34.07 -12.29
C GLY A 138 2.67 33.27 -11.06
N GLN A 139 1.39 32.88 -10.95
CA GLN A 139 0.92 31.98 -9.90
C GLN A 139 0.95 30.52 -10.33
N LEU A 140 1.24 29.65 -9.35
CA LEU A 140 1.18 28.20 -9.45
C LEU A 140 0.13 27.66 -8.48
N ALA A 141 -0.50 26.56 -8.87
CA ALA A 141 -1.41 25.79 -8.01
C ALA A 141 -0.75 24.49 -7.58
N PHE A 142 -0.73 24.24 -6.28
CA PHE A 142 -0.29 22.99 -5.67
C PHE A 142 -1.51 22.27 -5.09
N PRO A 143 -2.03 21.23 -5.75
CA PRO A 143 -3.12 20.44 -5.22
C PRO A 143 -2.66 19.66 -3.99
N ILE A 144 -3.35 19.81 -2.88
CA ILE A 144 -3.08 19.13 -1.61
C ILE A 144 -4.20 18.14 -1.33
N ARG A 145 -3.82 16.89 -1.11
CA ARG A 145 -4.72 15.83 -0.72
C ARG A 145 -4.61 15.52 0.76
N ARG A 146 -5.75 15.14 1.32
CA ARG A 146 -5.81 14.48 2.61
C ARG A 146 -6.32 13.07 2.43
N LEU A 147 -5.45 12.12 2.73
CA LEU A 147 -5.60 10.70 2.46
C LEU A 147 -5.74 10.00 3.80
N ILE A 148 -6.70 9.10 3.88
CA ILE A 148 -7.02 8.37 5.09
C ILE A 148 -6.93 6.90 4.75
N TYR A 149 -6.00 6.22 5.40
CA TYR A 149 -5.92 4.76 5.39
C TYR A 149 -6.50 4.23 6.70
N SER A 150 -7.38 3.25 6.62
CA SER A 150 -7.86 2.54 7.80
C SER A 150 -7.67 1.04 7.64
N PHE A 151 -7.44 0.35 8.74
CA PHE A 151 -7.44 -1.10 8.79
C PHE A 151 -8.61 -1.57 9.65
N SER A 152 -9.53 -2.32 9.05
CA SER A 152 -10.68 -2.90 9.75
C SER A 152 -11.21 -4.11 8.98
N ASN A 153 -11.81 -5.08 9.68
CA ASN A 153 -12.45 -6.26 9.07
C ASN A 153 -11.56 -7.00 8.05
N ASN A 154 -10.26 -7.13 8.35
CA ASN A 154 -9.26 -7.74 7.47
C ASN A 154 -9.03 -7.04 6.12
N LYS A 155 -9.35 -5.74 6.05
CA LYS A 155 -9.18 -4.91 4.85
C LYS A 155 -8.39 -3.67 5.19
N ILE A 156 -7.55 -3.24 4.26
CA ILE A 156 -7.05 -1.87 4.27
C ILE A 156 -7.94 -1.06 3.33
N MET A 157 -8.52 0.00 3.85
CA MET A 157 -9.38 0.92 3.11
C MET A 157 -8.69 2.28 2.95
N MET A 158 -9.07 2.99 1.89
CA MET A 158 -8.50 4.29 1.56
C MET A 158 -9.61 5.26 1.15
N GLY A 159 -9.57 6.46 1.72
CA GLY A 159 -10.42 7.58 1.33
C GLY A 159 -9.59 8.84 1.12
N SER A 160 -10.09 9.74 0.29
CA SER A 160 -9.47 11.05 0.04
C SER A 160 -10.52 12.14 0.15
N GLY A 161 -10.19 13.23 0.86
CA GLY A 161 -11.03 14.41 0.94
C GLY A 161 -11.09 15.08 2.32
N PRO A 162 -11.82 16.21 2.41
CA PRO A 162 -12.08 16.91 3.68
C PRO A 162 -13.08 16.13 4.56
N GLY A 163 -13.23 16.53 5.83
CA GLY A 163 -14.09 15.85 6.81
C GLY A 163 -13.83 14.34 7.02
N THR A 164 -14.85 13.52 6.79
CA THR A 164 -14.79 12.05 6.86
C THR A 164 -15.17 11.47 5.50
N PRO A 165 -14.21 11.40 4.54
CA PRO A 165 -14.51 10.94 3.20
C PRO A 165 -14.94 9.47 3.20
N ALA A 166 -15.74 9.09 2.20
CA ALA A 166 -16.03 7.69 1.91
C ALA A 166 -14.71 6.94 1.64
N GLN A 167 -14.61 5.73 2.17
CA GLN A 167 -13.44 4.88 1.99
C GLN A 167 -13.79 3.67 1.14
N PHE A 168 -12.82 3.27 0.31
CA PHE A 168 -12.93 2.12 -0.58
C PHE A 168 -11.88 1.09 -0.20
N VAL A 169 -12.19 -0.18 -0.43
CA VAL A 169 -11.25 -1.28 -0.19
C VAL A 169 -10.05 -1.13 -1.12
N LEU A 170 -8.86 -1.06 -0.54
CA LEU A 170 -7.61 -1.03 -1.29
C LEU A 170 -7.01 -2.43 -1.43
N VAL A 171 -7.09 -3.23 -0.37
CA VAL A 171 -6.68 -4.63 -0.35
C VAL A 171 -7.48 -5.41 0.70
N ASP A 172 -7.77 -6.66 0.37
CA ASP A 172 -8.47 -7.64 1.22
C ASP A 172 -7.48 -8.67 1.81
N ASN A 173 -7.98 -9.52 2.71
CA ASN A 173 -7.24 -10.63 3.31
C ASN A 173 -5.99 -10.19 4.09
N VAL A 174 -6.07 -9.04 4.75
CA VAL A 174 -5.04 -8.52 5.64
C VAL A 174 -5.32 -9.01 7.06
N SER A 175 -4.47 -9.88 7.59
CA SER A 175 -4.60 -10.39 8.96
C SER A 175 -4.09 -9.40 10.01
N ALA A 176 -3.07 -8.60 9.68
CA ALA A 176 -2.51 -7.59 10.56
C ALA A 176 -1.92 -6.44 9.75
N PHE A 177 -2.07 -5.22 10.27
CA PHE A 177 -1.43 -4.02 9.75
C PHE A 177 -0.93 -3.16 10.91
N SER A 178 0.33 -2.73 10.83
CA SER A 178 0.94 -1.86 11.84
C SER A 178 1.74 -0.73 11.20
N VAL A 179 1.69 0.42 11.87
CA VAL A 179 2.37 1.65 11.48
C VAL A 179 3.25 2.09 12.64
N LEU A 180 4.54 2.24 12.40
CA LEU A 180 5.49 2.75 13.38
C LEU A 180 6.22 3.96 12.80
N PHE A 181 6.44 4.98 13.62
CA PHE A 181 7.12 6.21 13.23
C PHE A 181 8.55 6.18 13.74
N GLY A 182 9.51 6.30 12.82
CA GLY A 182 10.91 6.50 13.13
C GLY A 182 11.13 7.93 13.58
N LEU A 183 11.46 8.11 14.86
CA LEU A 183 11.64 9.38 15.53
C LEU A 183 13.13 9.71 15.68
N ALA A 184 13.50 10.95 15.43
CA ALA A 184 14.81 11.48 15.74
C ALA A 184 14.91 11.86 17.24
N ASN A 185 16.13 12.08 17.74
CA ASN A 185 16.34 12.54 19.11
C ASN A 185 15.80 13.97 19.30
N SER A 186 15.98 14.83 18.30
CA SER A 186 15.47 16.20 18.26
C SER A 186 14.85 16.58 16.91
N ALA A 187 14.16 17.72 16.86
CA ALA A 187 13.55 18.26 15.64
C ALA A 187 14.57 18.65 14.56
N THR A 188 15.85 18.87 14.91
CA THR A 188 16.92 19.25 13.96
C THR A 188 17.67 18.05 13.41
N ASP A 189 17.74 16.95 14.16
CA ASP A 189 18.42 15.71 13.74
C ASP A 189 17.80 15.14 12.46
N VAL A 190 18.64 14.54 11.62
CA VAL A 190 18.24 13.98 10.31
C VAL A 190 17.90 12.48 10.36
N ALA A 191 18.46 11.75 11.31
CA ALA A 191 18.32 10.29 11.41
C ALA A 191 17.26 9.89 12.44
N ALA A 192 16.52 8.81 12.16
CA ALA A 192 15.67 8.17 13.16
C ALA A 192 16.54 7.39 14.15
N SER A 193 16.29 7.56 15.45
CA SER A 193 16.95 6.86 16.54
C SER A 193 16.06 5.82 17.23
N SER A 194 14.73 5.98 17.16
CA SER A 194 13.77 5.06 17.78
C SER A 194 12.51 4.92 16.92
N TYR A 195 11.67 3.93 17.23
CA TYR A 195 10.36 3.75 16.61
C TYR A 195 9.25 3.81 17.66
N SER A 196 8.16 4.53 17.37
CA SER A 196 6.98 4.62 18.22
C SER A 196 5.71 4.41 17.41
N ALA A 197 4.73 3.70 17.96
CA ALA A 197 3.37 3.66 17.41
C ALA A 197 2.60 4.96 17.69
N ASN A 198 3.02 5.75 18.69
CA ASN A 198 2.34 6.97 19.12
C ASN A 198 3.35 8.13 19.15
N PRO A 199 3.66 8.75 18.00
CA PRO A 199 4.57 9.89 17.97
C PRO A 199 3.89 11.10 18.63
N SER A 200 4.49 11.64 19.70
CA SER A 200 3.95 12.82 20.40
C SER A 200 4.31 14.15 19.73
N ASP A 201 5.36 14.15 18.90
CA ASP A 201 5.90 15.34 18.24
C ASP A 201 6.14 15.05 16.74
N PRO A 202 5.33 15.63 15.83
CA PRO A 202 5.51 15.48 14.39
C PRO A 202 6.87 15.96 13.89
N ALA A 203 7.46 17.02 14.47
CA ALA A 203 8.73 17.60 14.03
C ALA A 203 9.90 16.62 14.15
N ARG A 204 9.75 15.55 14.95
CA ARG A 204 10.75 14.48 15.12
C ARG A 204 10.59 13.30 14.17
N ILE A 205 9.49 13.21 13.42
CA ILE A 205 9.24 12.09 12.50
C ILE A 205 10.21 12.17 11.30
N ARG A 206 10.91 11.06 11.02
CA ARG A 206 11.84 10.93 9.88
C ARG A 206 11.49 9.80 8.94
N SER A 207 10.85 8.75 9.46
CA SER A 207 10.39 7.65 8.62
C SER A 207 9.10 7.05 9.15
N VAL A 208 8.42 6.29 8.31
CA VAL A 208 7.28 5.46 8.67
C VAL A 208 7.60 4.04 8.25
N ARG A 209 7.55 3.10 9.19
CA ARG A 209 7.62 1.66 8.94
C ARG A 209 6.20 1.13 8.86
N LEU A 210 5.87 0.55 7.72
CA LEU A 210 4.60 -0.12 7.47
C LEU A 210 4.86 -1.62 7.49
N THR A 211 4.07 -2.36 8.26
CA THR A 211 4.10 -3.83 8.26
C THR A 211 2.70 -4.37 8.04
N MET A 212 2.56 -5.29 7.09
CA MET A 212 1.29 -5.90 6.74
C MET A 212 1.47 -7.42 6.62
N THR A 213 0.51 -8.19 7.14
CA THR A 213 0.48 -9.65 6.99
C THR A 213 -0.75 -10.06 6.19
N LEU A 214 -0.53 -10.63 5.00
CA LEU A 214 -1.58 -11.19 4.14
C LEU A 214 -1.78 -12.68 4.43
N TYR A 215 -3.01 -13.16 4.23
CA TYR A 215 -3.35 -14.59 4.29
C TYR A 215 -4.08 -15.02 3.01
N ASP A 216 -3.92 -16.30 2.63
CA ASP A 216 -4.74 -16.90 1.58
C ASP A 216 -6.03 -17.46 2.20
N PRO A 217 -7.23 -17.00 1.78
CA PRO A 217 -8.50 -17.53 2.26
C PRO A 217 -8.66 -19.04 2.11
N ASN A 218 -7.94 -19.65 1.16
CA ASN A 218 -7.99 -21.09 0.90
C ASN A 218 -6.86 -21.87 1.56
N SER A 219 -6.02 -21.22 2.36
CA SER A 219 -4.88 -21.84 3.07
C SER A 219 -3.91 -22.61 2.17
N ARG A 220 -3.78 -22.25 0.89
CA ARG A 220 -2.81 -22.87 -0.05
C ARG A 220 -1.40 -22.33 0.16
N VAL A 221 -1.29 -21.17 0.81
CA VAL A 221 -0.04 -20.51 1.15
C VAL A 221 -0.13 -20.05 2.61
N LYS A 222 0.98 -20.18 3.34
CA LYS A 222 1.08 -19.63 4.69
C LYS A 222 1.01 -18.10 4.64
N ASN A 223 0.59 -17.49 5.75
CA ASN A 223 0.56 -16.05 5.89
C ASN A 223 1.93 -15.44 5.56
N GLN A 224 1.94 -14.34 4.81
CA GLN A 224 3.15 -13.64 4.40
C GLN A 224 3.15 -12.23 4.99
N THR A 225 4.24 -11.90 5.68
CA THR A 225 4.45 -10.58 6.27
C THR A 225 5.41 -9.76 5.42
N PHE A 226 4.98 -8.56 5.07
CA PHE A 226 5.73 -7.59 4.28
C PHE A 226 5.99 -6.35 5.12
N THR A 227 7.23 -5.88 5.11
CA THR A 227 7.64 -4.67 5.83
C THR A 227 8.38 -3.74 4.89
N VAL A 228 8.01 -2.46 4.92
CA VAL A 228 8.71 -1.38 4.21
C VAL A 228 8.94 -0.20 5.13
N VAL A 229 9.94 0.61 4.81
CA VAL A 229 10.21 1.87 5.51
C VAL A 229 10.24 3.00 4.48
N ALA A 230 9.37 3.99 4.68
CA ALA A 230 9.33 5.21 3.90
C ALA A 230 10.00 6.33 4.70
N ALA A 231 11.08 6.92 4.19
CA ALA A 231 11.60 8.17 4.71
C ALA A 231 10.68 9.33 4.31
N LEU A 232 10.40 10.23 5.25
CA LEU A 232 9.78 11.52 4.94
C LEU A 232 10.78 12.38 4.20
N ARG A 233 10.33 13.06 3.14
CA ARG A 233 11.20 13.96 2.36
C ARG A 233 11.08 15.42 2.75
N ASN A 234 10.00 15.79 3.44
CA ASN A 234 9.76 17.13 3.93
C ASN A 234 9.93 17.15 5.45
N ARG A 235 10.52 18.23 5.96
CA ARG A 235 10.53 18.50 7.40
C ARG A 235 9.11 18.88 7.82
N LEU A 236 8.66 18.27 8.91
CA LEU A 236 7.38 18.62 9.50
C LEU A 236 7.58 19.81 10.46
N PRO A 237 6.60 20.71 10.55
CA PRO A 237 6.64 21.84 11.48
C PRO A 237 6.60 21.40 12.95
#